data_AF-A0A942R5B3-F1
#
_entry.id   AF-A0A942R5B3-F1
#
_cell.length_a   1.000
_cell.length_b   1.000
_cell.length_c   1.000
_cell.angle_alpha   90.00
_cell.angle_beta   90.00
_cell.angle_gamma   90.00
#
_symmetry.space_group_name_H-M   'P 1'
#
loop_
_entity.id
_entity.type
_entity.pdbx_description
1 polymer ?
#
loop_
_entity_poly.entity_id
_entity_poly.type
_entity_poly.pdbx_seq_one_letter_code
_entity_poly.pdbx_strand_id
1 'polypeptide(L)'
;MKSTIITILAIVLIIGGIIGLSYAFGWIGVHQTETIYAAKQDAKRKVFEQTQSYVEGKRQSALKYYKEYQNADESGKQALKNIVSQDFANFDEDKYLSGFLRDFIRECKYKSN
;
A
#
# COMPACT_ATOMS: atom_id res chain seq x y z
N MET A 1 -26.46 54.87 -17.14
CA MET A 1 -25.38 54.91 -16.11
C MET A 1 -25.64 53.95 -14.94
N LYS A 2 -26.79 54.02 -14.24
CA LYS A 2 -27.13 53.07 -13.16
C LYS A 2 -27.24 51.60 -13.63
N SER A 3 -27.86 51.37 -14.80
CA SER A 3 -27.99 50.02 -15.38
C SER A 3 -26.64 49.39 -15.71
N THR A 4 -25.68 50.17 -16.20
CA THR A 4 -24.33 49.69 -16.56
C THR A 4 -23.51 49.29 -15.34
N ILE A 5 -23.65 50.03 -14.22
CA ILE A 5 -22.98 49.71 -12.96
C ILE A 5 -23.51 48.41 -12.34
N ILE A 6 -24.83 48.19 -12.41
CA ILE A 6 -25.46 46.94 -11.91
C ILE A 6 -24.99 45.74 -12.73
N THR A 7 -24.91 45.86 -14.06
CA THR A 7 -24.40 44.78 -14.92
C THR A 7 -22.95 44.42 -14.59
N ILE A 8 -22.07 45.40 -14.34
CA ILE A 8 -20.66 45.16 -13.99
C ILE A 8 -20.55 44.44 -12.64
N LEU A 9 -21.32 44.87 -11.63
CA LEU A 9 -21.33 44.22 -10.30
C LEU A 9 -21.81 42.77 -10.39
N ALA A 10 -22.85 42.49 -11.18
CA ALA A 10 -23.34 41.13 -11.38
C ALA A 10 -22.28 40.22 -12.02
N ILE A 11 -21.53 40.72 -13.01
CA ILE A 11 -20.44 39.97 -13.67
C ILE A 11 -19.32 39.64 -12.68
N VAL A 12 -18.89 40.61 -11.87
CA VAL A 12 -17.83 40.40 -10.86
C VAL A 12 -18.25 39.34 -9.84
N LEU A 13 -19.51 39.34 -9.42
CA LEU A 13 -20.06 38.38 -8.46
C LEU A 13 -20.11 36.96 -9.05
N ILE A 14 -20.49 36.84 -10.32
CA ILE A 14 -20.48 35.56 -11.04
C ILE A 14 -19.05 35.02 -11.17
N ILE A 15 -18.09 35.86 -11.57
CA ILE A 15 -16.68 35.45 -11.68
C ILE A 15 -16.12 35.02 -10.32
N GLY A 16 -16.37 35.80 -9.27
CA GLY A 16 -15.98 35.44 -7.91
C GLY A 16 -16.60 34.13 -7.43
N GLY A 17 -17.87 33.88 -7.76
CA GLY A 17 -18.57 32.63 -7.48
C GLY A 17 -17.96 31.42 -8.21
N ILE A 18 -17.61 31.57 -9.49
CA ILE A 18 -16.96 30.52 -10.28
C ILE A 18 -15.58 30.18 -9.69
N ILE A 19 -14.77 31.20 -9.37
CA ILE A 19 -13.45 31.00 -8.76
C ILE A 19 -13.59 30.29 -7.41
N GLY A 20 -14.51 30.74 -6.54
CA GLY A 20 -14.75 30.11 -5.24
C GLY A 20 -15.19 28.65 -5.36
N LEU A 21 -16.07 28.33 -6.32
CA LEU A 21 -16.48 26.96 -6.62
C LEU A 21 -15.29 26.11 -7.10
N SER A 22 -14.44 26.63 -7.99
CA SER A 22 -13.24 25.90 -8.46
C SER A 22 -12.31 25.52 -7.31
N TYR A 23 -12.08 26.43 -6.35
CA TYR A 23 -11.28 26.11 -5.16
C TYR A 23 -11.95 25.07 -4.25
N ALA A 24 -13.27 25.17 -4.05
CA ALA A 24 -14.03 24.20 -3.25
C ALA A 24 -14.00 22.78 -3.85
N PHE A 25 -14.21 22.66 -5.17
CA PHE A 25 -14.11 21.37 -5.88
C PHE A 25 -12.69 20.80 -5.85
N GLY A 26 -11.66 21.64 -5.97
CA GLY A 26 -10.27 21.21 -5.83
C GLY A 26 -9.98 20.63 -4.44
N TRP A 27 -10.43 21.29 -3.37
CA TRP A 27 -10.22 20.83 -2.00
C TRP A 27 -10.95 19.51 -1.69
N ILE A 28 -12.21 19.39 -2.14
CA ILE A 28 -12.98 18.14 -2.01
C ILE A 28 -12.32 17.00 -2.79
N GLY A 29 -11.84 17.27 -4.01
CA GLY A 29 -11.14 16.29 -4.83
C GLY A 29 -9.87 15.76 -4.16
N VAL A 30 -9.05 16.65 -3.58
CA VAL A 30 -7.83 16.24 -2.87
C VAL A 30 -8.17 15.38 -1.65
N HIS A 31 -9.10 15.82 -0.79
CA HIS A 31 -9.51 15.04 0.39
C HIS A 31 -10.14 13.69 0.03
N GLN A 32 -10.95 13.63 -1.03
CA GLN A 32 -11.53 12.39 -1.51
C GLN A 32 -10.47 11.43 -2.02
N THR A 33 -9.45 11.95 -2.70
CA THR A 33 -8.33 11.15 -3.23
C THR A 33 -7.48 10.58 -2.09
N GLU A 34 -7.10 11.40 -1.12
CA GLU A 34 -6.25 10.98 0.01
C GLU A 34 -6.94 9.97 0.93
N THR A 35 -8.25 10.08 1.16
CA THR A 35 -8.95 9.23 2.12
C THR A 35 -9.60 8.02 1.48
N ILE A 36 -10.41 8.21 0.44
CA ILE A 36 -11.25 7.15 -0.12
C ILE A 36 -10.44 6.25 -1.05
N TYR A 37 -9.57 6.81 -1.89
CA TYR A 37 -8.78 6.01 -2.83
C TYR A 37 -7.67 5.24 -2.12
N ALA A 38 -7.02 5.84 -1.12
CA ALA A 38 -6.05 5.13 -0.28
C ALA A 38 -6.72 3.96 0.46
N ALA A 39 -7.85 4.20 1.13
CA ALA A 39 -8.60 3.13 1.80
C ALA A 39 -9.07 2.03 0.84
N LYS A 40 -9.49 2.38 -0.38
CA LYS A 40 -9.88 1.43 -1.42
C LYS A 40 -8.69 0.61 -1.92
N GLN A 41 -7.52 1.22 -2.07
CA GLN A 41 -6.30 0.53 -2.50
C GLN A 41 -5.80 -0.42 -1.42
N ASP A 42 -5.82 -0.01 -0.15
CA ASP A 42 -5.49 -0.87 0.98
C ASP A 42 -6.47 -2.04 1.11
N ALA A 43 -7.77 -1.80 0.94
CA ALA A 43 -8.78 -2.85 0.94
C ALA A 43 -8.53 -3.85 -0.20
N LYS A 44 -8.25 -3.36 -1.42
CA LYS A 44 -7.88 -4.24 -2.55
C LYS A 44 -6.61 -5.05 -2.26
N ARG A 45 -5.59 -4.44 -1.66
CA ARG A 45 -4.36 -5.12 -1.28
C ARG A 45 -4.65 -6.25 -0.28
N LYS A 46 -5.41 -5.97 0.79
CA LYS A 46 -5.80 -6.97 1.79
C LYS A 46 -6.59 -8.13 1.18
N VAL A 47 -7.53 -7.84 0.28
CA VAL A 47 -8.29 -8.87 -0.42
C VAL A 47 -7.38 -9.71 -1.31
N PHE A 48 -6.45 -9.07 -2.04
CA PHE A 48 -5.46 -9.78 -2.85
C PHE A 48 -4.53 -10.67 -2.02
N GLU A 49 -4.05 -10.18 -0.87
CA GLU A 49 -3.20 -10.93 0.07
C GLU A 49 -3.92 -12.16 0.67
N GLN A 50 -5.25 -12.17 0.65
CA GLN A 50 -6.06 -13.32 1.07
C GLN A 50 -6.36 -14.31 -0.06
N THR A 51 -6.01 -13.99 -1.31
CA THR A 51 -6.23 -14.91 -2.43
C THR A 51 -5.35 -16.14 -2.32
N GLN A 52 -5.88 -17.29 -2.73
CA GLN A 52 -5.14 -18.54 -2.75
C GLN A 52 -3.86 -18.44 -3.61
N SER A 53 -3.94 -17.74 -4.74
CA SER A 53 -2.81 -17.52 -5.65
C SER A 53 -1.64 -16.81 -4.97
N TYR A 54 -1.94 -15.77 -4.18
CA TYR A 54 -0.93 -15.04 -3.42
C TYR A 54 -0.32 -15.93 -2.33
N VAL A 55 -1.16 -16.62 -1.56
CA VAL A 55 -0.70 -17.52 -0.49
C VAL A 55 0.19 -18.62 -1.03
N GLU A 56 -0.20 -19.25 -2.13
CA GLU A 56 0.57 -20.32 -2.76
C GLU A 56 1.88 -19.80 -3.36
N GLY A 57 1.86 -18.62 -3.98
CA GLY A 57 3.09 -17.95 -4.43
C GLY A 57 4.05 -17.68 -3.28
N LYS A 58 3.56 -17.20 -2.14
CA LYS A 58 4.37 -16.98 -0.94
C LYS A 58 4.91 -18.27 -0.33
N ARG A 59 4.15 -19.37 -0.36
CA ARG A 59 4.66 -20.70 0.02
C ARG A 59 5.82 -21.17 -0.85
N GLN A 60 5.69 -21.01 -2.16
CA GLN A 60 6.75 -21.36 -3.10
C GLN A 60 8.00 -20.51 -2.88
N SER A 61 7.83 -19.20 -2.69
CA SER A 61 8.92 -18.29 -2.32
C SER A 61 9.60 -18.70 -1.02
N ALA A 62 8.84 -19.03 0.03
CA ALA A 62 9.39 -19.46 1.32
C ALA A 62 10.25 -20.74 1.16
N LEU A 63 9.76 -21.70 0.37
CA LEU A 63 10.52 -22.92 0.07
C LEU A 63 11.79 -22.63 -0.73
N LYS A 64 11.72 -21.73 -1.71
CA LYS A 64 12.88 -21.29 -2.49
C LYS A 64 13.93 -20.65 -1.60
N TYR A 65 13.54 -19.65 -0.81
CA TYR A 65 14.46 -18.96 0.10
C TYR A 65 15.07 -19.90 1.14
N TYR A 66 14.30 -20.84 1.66
CA TYR A 66 14.83 -21.85 2.57
C TYR A 66 15.92 -22.70 1.89
N LYS A 67 15.70 -23.15 0.65
CA LYS A 67 16.72 -23.89 -0.12
C LYS A 67 17.97 -23.05 -0.39
N GLU A 68 17.80 -21.78 -0.75
CA GLU A 68 18.93 -20.87 -0.96
C GLU A 68 19.71 -20.65 0.33
N TYR A 69 19.00 -20.47 1.46
CA TYR A 69 19.60 -20.30 2.78
C TYR A 69 20.42 -21.51 3.22
N GLN A 70 19.96 -22.73 2.93
CA GLN A 70 20.68 -23.96 3.25
C GLN A 70 21.99 -24.11 2.46
N ASN A 71 22.07 -23.53 1.26
CA ASN A 71 23.24 -23.63 0.38
C ASN A 71 24.16 -22.39 0.43
N ALA A 72 23.73 -21.32 1.10
CA ALA A 72 24.49 -20.08 1.22
C ALA A 72 25.61 -20.17 2.27
N ASP A 73 26.64 -19.36 2.08
CA ASP A 73 27.64 -19.06 3.10
C ASP A 73 27.05 -18.17 4.20
N GLU A 74 27.77 -17.96 5.31
CA GLU A 74 27.24 -17.20 6.45
C GLU A 74 26.86 -15.75 6.08
N SER A 75 27.61 -15.12 5.19
CA SER A 75 27.28 -13.79 4.66
C SER A 75 25.99 -13.82 3.83
N GLY A 76 25.88 -14.78 2.89
CA GLY A 76 24.68 -14.96 2.08
C GLY A 76 23.45 -15.30 2.90
N LYS A 77 23.60 -16.08 3.98
CA LYS A 77 22.52 -16.39 4.93
C LYS A 77 21.98 -15.14 5.62
N GLN A 78 22.84 -14.25 6.09
CA GLN A 78 22.40 -12.98 6.70
C GLN A 78 21.68 -12.08 5.68
N ALA A 79 22.22 -11.97 4.46
CA ALA A 79 21.57 -11.22 3.39
C ALA A 79 20.19 -11.80 3.04
N LEU A 80 20.08 -13.13 2.94
CA LEU A 80 18.82 -13.83 2.69
C LEU A 80 17.81 -13.61 3.81
N LYS A 81 18.23 -13.64 5.08
CA LYS A 81 17.33 -13.33 6.22
C LYS A 81 16.71 -11.95 6.09
N ASN A 82 17.49 -10.94 5.68
CA ASN A 82 16.99 -9.58 5.47
C ASN A 82 16.01 -9.50 4.28
N ILE A 83 16.32 -10.16 3.17
CA ILE A 83 15.43 -10.23 2.00
C ILE A 83 14.11 -10.90 2.38
N VAL A 84 14.17 -12.03 3.07
CA VAL A 84 12.99 -12.78 3.52
C VAL A 84 12.16 -11.96 4.50
N SER A 85 12.80 -11.27 5.45
CA SER A 85 12.10 -10.40 6.40
C SER A 85 11.29 -9.31 5.69
N GLN A 86 11.86 -8.68 4.67
CA GLN A 86 11.17 -7.66 3.87
C GLN A 86 10.05 -8.26 3.01
N ASP A 87 10.32 -9.36 2.29
CA ASP A 87 9.35 -9.96 1.39
C ASP A 87 8.14 -10.54 2.15
N PHE A 88 8.34 -11.04 3.37
CA PHE A 88 7.29 -11.64 4.21
C PHE A 88 6.76 -10.70 5.31
N ALA A 89 7.10 -9.42 5.29
CA ALA A 89 6.74 -8.46 6.34
C ALA A 89 5.23 -8.46 6.67
N ASN A 90 4.38 -8.44 5.64
CA ASN A 90 2.92 -8.42 5.77
C ASN A 90 2.25 -9.79 5.60
N PHE A 91 3.03 -10.84 5.39
CA PHE A 91 2.50 -12.19 5.25
C PHE A 91 2.23 -12.79 6.64
N ASP A 92 1.12 -13.51 6.79
CA ASP A 92 0.74 -14.21 8.02
C ASP A 92 1.25 -15.65 7.98
N GLU A 93 2.49 -15.85 8.43
CA GLU A 93 3.14 -17.15 8.44
C GLU A 93 2.47 -18.17 9.36
N ASP A 94 1.88 -17.74 10.48
CA ASP A 94 1.24 -18.65 11.44
C ASP A 94 -0.07 -19.21 10.88
N LYS A 95 -0.78 -18.44 10.05
CA LYS A 95 -2.00 -18.89 9.38
C LYS A 95 -1.74 -19.74 8.14
N TYR A 96 -0.74 -19.39 7.35
CA TYR A 96 -0.58 -19.96 6.00
C TYR A 96 0.59 -20.93 5.83
N LEU A 97 1.52 -21.01 6.77
CA LEU A 97 2.64 -21.95 6.75
C LEU A 97 2.58 -22.93 7.93
N SER A 98 3.29 -24.04 7.78
CA SER A 98 3.39 -25.07 8.82
C SER A 98 4.79 -25.67 8.86
N GLY A 99 5.20 -26.15 10.03
CA GLY A 99 6.48 -26.83 10.23
C GLY A 99 7.69 -25.93 9.99
N PHE A 100 8.74 -26.50 9.40
CA PHE A 100 10.04 -25.84 9.26
C PHE A 100 10.00 -24.53 8.46
N LEU A 101 9.09 -24.41 7.48
CA LEU A 101 8.96 -23.17 6.70
C LEU A 101 8.41 -22.03 7.55
N ARG A 102 7.42 -22.30 8.40
CA ARG A 102 6.90 -21.29 9.34
C ARG A 102 8.02 -20.83 10.27
N ASP A 103 8.76 -21.78 10.82
CA ASP A 103 9.80 -21.48 11.80
C ASP A 103 10.96 -20.68 11.17
N PHE A 104 11.36 -21.03 9.94
CA PHE A 104 12.34 -20.26 9.16
C PHE A 104 11.88 -18.82 8.91
N ILE A 105 10.65 -18.62 8.41
CA ILE A 105 10.13 -17.27 8.16
C ILE A 105 10.04 -16.46 9.46
N ARG A 106 9.59 -17.06 10.57
CA ARG A 106 9.58 -16.38 11.88
C ARG A 106 10.98 -16.00 12.36
N GLU A 107 11.96 -16.87 12.15
CA GLU A 107 13.35 -16.56 12.48
C GLU A 107 13.85 -15.35 11.68
N CYS A 108 13.62 -15.33 10.37
CA CYS A 108 13.98 -14.21 9.51
C CYS A 108 13.28 -12.91 9.92
N LYS A 109 11.97 -12.96 10.23
CA LYS A 109 11.18 -11.76 10.54
C LYS A 109 11.50 -11.15 11.91
N TYR A 110 11.66 -11.98 12.95
CA TYR A 110 11.69 -11.48 14.34
C TYR A 110 13.04 -11.64 15.03
N LYS A 111 13.97 -12.42 14.47
CA LYS A 111 15.27 -12.72 15.10
C LYS A 111 16.48 -12.30 14.26
N SER A 112 16.27 -11.57 13.16
CA SER A 112 17.38 -11.00 12.37
C SER A 112 17.92 -9.75 13.09
N ASN A 113 18.75 -9.97 14.12
CA ASN A 113 19.62 -8.97 14.76
C ASN A 113 21.06 -9.47 14.70
#